data_AF-A0A0A1CFG3-F1
#
_entry.id   AF-A0A0A1CFG3-F1
#
_cell.length_a   1.000
_cell.length_b   1.000
_cell.length_c   1.000
_cell.angle_alpha   90.00
_cell.angle_beta   90.00
_cell.angle_gamma   90.00
#
_symmetry.space_group_name_H-M   'P 1'
#
loop_
_entity.id
_entity.type
_entity.pdbx_description
1 polymer ?
#
loop_
_entity_poly.entity_id
_entity_poly.type
_entity_poly.pdbx_seq_one_letter_code
_entity_poly.pdbx_strand_id
1 'polypeptide(L)'
;GSFFYFPSLNFQRASGGYGGIIINNRAIISLPFATPDGDFTILIGDWYTRNHTDLRKTLNGGKDLGMPDGVLINGKGPYRYNDTLVPDGIDYQTFDVHPGGKTYRIRVHNV
;
A
#
# COMPACT_ATOMS: atom_id res chain seq x y z
N GLY A 1 3.43 3.98 -16.83
CA GLY A 1 2.99 2.86 -15.98
C GLY A 1 2.95 3.23 -14.52
N SER A 2 2.58 2.26 -13.69
CA SER A 2 2.62 2.35 -12.23
C SER A 2 3.76 1.45 -11.75
N PHE A 3 4.66 1.98 -10.92
CA PHE A 3 5.82 1.29 -10.37
C PHE A 3 5.94 1.61 -8.89
N PHE A 4 6.86 0.96 -8.20
CA PHE A 4 7.16 1.25 -6.80
C PHE A 4 8.64 0.99 -6.52
N TYR A 5 9.17 1.60 -5.46
CA TYR A 5 10.52 1.38 -4.97
C TYR A 5 10.48 0.87 -3.52
N PHE A 6 11.56 0.20 -3.12
CA PHE A 6 11.86 -0.18 -1.75
C PHE A 6 13.37 -0.42 -1.62
N PRO A 7 13.99 -0.25 -0.44
CA PRO A 7 15.36 -0.67 -0.23
C PRO A 7 15.48 -2.19 -0.39
N SER A 8 16.35 -2.62 -1.28
CA SER A 8 16.68 -4.04 -1.48
C SER A 8 17.61 -4.61 -0.40
N LEU A 9 17.81 -3.86 0.69
CA LEU A 9 18.71 -4.20 1.79
C LEU A 9 17.91 -4.81 2.94
N ASN A 10 18.17 -6.09 3.22
CA ASN A 10 17.61 -6.80 4.37
C ASN A 10 16.08 -6.66 4.43
N PHE A 11 15.55 -6.29 5.61
CA PHE A 11 14.12 -6.21 5.91
C PHE A 11 13.63 -4.76 6.03
N GLN A 12 14.36 -3.79 5.46
CA GLN A 12 13.99 -2.37 5.54
C GLN A 12 12.66 -2.05 4.85
N ARG A 13 12.31 -2.81 3.80
CA ARG A 13 10.97 -2.76 3.18
C ARG A 13 9.87 -3.02 4.22
N ALA A 14 10.03 -4.04 5.07
CA ALA A 14 9.08 -4.37 6.13
C ALA A 14 9.03 -3.31 7.25
N SER A 15 9.99 -2.39 7.31
CA SER A 15 9.97 -1.22 8.21
C SER A 15 9.23 -0.01 7.64
N GLY A 16 8.58 -0.14 6.48
CA GLY A 16 7.93 0.99 5.80
C GLY A 16 8.82 1.67 4.76
N GLY A 17 9.99 1.11 4.42
CA GLY A 17 10.83 1.61 3.35
C GLY A 17 10.25 1.27 1.97
N TYR A 18 9.22 1.99 1.53
CA TYR A 18 8.66 1.83 0.18
C TYR A 18 7.94 3.09 -0.29
N GLY A 19 7.66 3.17 -1.58
CA GLY A 19 6.86 4.26 -2.16
C GLY A 19 6.49 4.03 -3.61
N GLY A 20 5.48 4.76 -4.09
CA GLY A 20 4.98 4.68 -5.46
C GLY A 20 5.79 5.54 -6.44
N ILE A 21 5.93 5.06 -7.68
CA ILE A 21 6.49 5.80 -8.81
C ILE A 21 5.49 5.75 -9.95
N ILE A 22 5.05 6.92 -10.40
CA ILE A 22 4.16 7.05 -11.54
C ILE A 22 4.97 7.57 -12.73
N ILE A 23 4.96 6.81 -13.82
CA ILE A 23 5.50 7.27 -15.11
C ILE A 23 4.31 7.52 -16.04
N ASN A 24 4.02 8.77 -16.35
CA ASN A 24 2.92 9.14 -17.25
C ASN A 24 3.38 9.20 -18.72
N ASN A 25 2.42 9.17 -19.64
CA ASN A 25 2.68 9.45 -21.05
C ASN A 25 3.17 10.89 -21.20
N ARG A 26 3.92 11.15 -22.27
CA ARG A 26 4.19 12.53 -22.70
C ARG A 26 2.86 13.20 -23.05
N ALA A 27 2.73 14.50 -22.79
CA ALA A 27 1.49 15.25 -23.03
C ALA A 27 0.96 15.16 -24.47
N ILE A 28 1.84 14.90 -25.45
CA ILE A 28 1.50 14.73 -26.87
C ILE A 28 1.02 13.32 -27.24
N ILE A 29 1.17 12.33 -26.35
CA ILE A 29 0.75 10.95 -26.57
C ILE A 29 -0.47 10.68 -25.69
N SER A 30 -1.63 10.53 -26.32
CA SER A 30 -2.87 10.19 -25.63
C SER A 30 -2.78 8.84 -24.92
N LEU A 31 -3.61 8.68 -23.89
CA LEU A 31 -3.83 7.37 -23.27
C LEU A 31 -4.65 6.49 -24.23
N PRO A 32 -4.49 5.16 -24.18
CA PRO A 32 -5.33 4.23 -24.96
C PRO A 32 -6.76 4.10 -24.42
N PHE A 33 -7.14 4.97 -23.47
CA PHE A 33 -8.44 5.07 -22.82
C PHE A 33 -8.71 6.54 -22.46
N ALA A 34 -9.96 6.88 -22.14
CA ALA A 34 -10.32 8.24 -21.74
C ALA A 34 -9.51 8.71 -20.52
N THR A 35 -9.11 9.98 -20.50
CA THR A 35 -8.42 10.56 -19.35
C THR A 35 -9.29 10.41 -18.10
N PRO A 36 -8.80 9.75 -17.04
CA PRO A 36 -9.60 9.54 -15.84
C PRO A 36 -9.80 10.86 -15.08
N ASP A 37 -10.95 11.01 -14.44
CA ASP A 37 -11.30 12.15 -13.59
C ASP A 37 -10.52 12.18 -12.27
N GLY A 38 -9.84 11.09 -11.92
CA GLY A 38 -8.90 11.03 -10.80
C GLY A 38 -7.97 9.82 -10.90
N ASP A 39 -6.82 9.90 -10.25
CA ASP A 39 -5.77 8.89 -10.29
C ASP A 39 -5.25 8.62 -8.87
N PHE A 40 -5.60 7.47 -8.32
CA PHE A 40 -5.24 7.08 -6.96
C PHE A 40 -4.15 6.01 -6.98
N THR A 41 -3.17 6.14 -6.10
CA THR A 41 -2.17 5.10 -5.84
C THR A 41 -2.45 4.42 -4.52
N ILE A 42 -2.46 3.10 -4.55
CA ILE A 42 -2.68 2.21 -3.41
C ILE A 42 -1.45 1.32 -3.28
N LEU A 43 -0.74 1.46 -2.16
CA LEU A 43 0.33 0.57 -1.72
C LEU A 43 -0.24 -0.31 -0.60
N ILE A 44 -0.30 -1.62 -0.82
CA ILE A 44 -0.81 -2.60 0.14
C ILE A 44 0.38 -3.37 0.68
N GLY A 45 0.56 -3.40 2.00
CA GLY A 45 1.64 -4.18 2.61
C GLY A 45 1.32 -4.72 3.98
N ASP A 46 2.02 -5.77 4.37
CA ASP A 46 1.87 -6.41 5.66
C ASP A 46 2.67 -5.66 6.74
N TRP A 47 2.10 -5.56 7.94
CA TRP A 47 2.71 -4.92 9.09
C TRP A 47 2.88 -5.89 10.25
N TYR A 48 4.04 -5.80 10.91
CA TYR A 48 4.32 -6.49 12.14
C TYR A 48 4.70 -5.46 13.21
N THR A 49 4.18 -5.64 14.41
CA THR A 49 4.55 -4.88 15.61
C THR A 49 5.99 -5.13 16.04
N ARG A 50 6.54 -6.31 15.68
CA ARG A 50 7.95 -6.68 15.92
C ARG A 50 8.89 -5.89 15.01
N ASN A 51 10.05 -5.52 15.54
CA ASN A 51 11.08 -4.82 14.78
C ASN A 51 11.61 -5.68 13.62
N HIS A 52 11.84 -5.05 12.45
CA HIS A 52 12.32 -5.70 11.24
C HIS A 52 13.63 -6.49 11.40
N THR A 53 14.51 -6.08 12.32
CA THR A 53 15.73 -6.84 12.64
C THR A 53 15.41 -8.20 13.28
N ASP A 54 14.35 -8.28 14.08
CA ASP A 54 13.95 -9.49 14.77
C ASP A 54 13.12 -10.41 13.86
N LEU A 55 12.31 -9.83 12.97
CA LEU A 55 11.69 -10.57 11.86
C LEU A 55 12.77 -11.26 11.02
N ARG A 56 13.79 -10.51 10.61
CA ARG A 56 14.93 -11.07 9.86
C ARG A 56 15.65 -12.16 10.62
N LYS A 57 15.94 -11.97 11.92
CA LYS A 57 16.59 -13.00 12.76
C LYS A 57 15.75 -14.28 12.82
N THR A 58 14.43 -14.16 12.92
CA THR A 58 13.50 -15.30 12.96
C THR A 58 13.62 -16.14 11.69
N LEU A 59 13.58 -15.49 10.52
CA LEU A 59 13.72 -16.17 9.23
C LEU A 59 15.13 -16.76 9.01
N ASN A 60 16.18 -16.03 9.40
CA ASN A 60 17.54 -16.56 9.36
C ASN A 60 17.73 -17.78 10.27
N GLY A 61 16.94 -17.90 11.33
CA GLY A 61 16.87 -19.07 12.20
C GLY A 61 16.02 -20.22 11.65
N GLY A 62 15.51 -20.12 10.42
CA GLY A 62 14.69 -21.15 9.76
C GLY A 62 13.24 -21.22 10.26
N LYS A 63 12.76 -20.19 10.97
CA LYS A 63 11.39 -20.11 11.49
C LYS A 63 10.54 -19.18 10.65
N ASP A 64 9.28 -19.55 10.46
CA ASP A 64 8.29 -18.69 9.81
C ASP A 64 7.90 -17.51 10.71
N LEU A 65 7.46 -16.40 10.11
CA LEU A 65 7.00 -15.20 10.81
C LEU A 65 5.58 -15.36 11.36
N GLY A 66 4.78 -16.23 10.75
CA GLY A 66 3.35 -16.33 11.02
C GLY A 66 2.55 -15.22 10.34
N MET A 67 1.30 -15.03 10.77
CA MET A 67 0.42 -13.98 10.24
C MET A 67 0.91 -12.58 10.66
N PRO A 68 0.85 -11.57 9.78
CA PRO A 68 1.12 -10.18 10.17
C PRO A 68 0.09 -9.65 11.17
N ASP A 69 0.49 -8.66 11.94
CA ASP A 69 -0.37 -7.98 12.92
C ASP A 69 -1.41 -7.07 12.24
N GLY A 70 -1.19 -6.73 10.96
CA GLY A 70 -2.18 -6.01 10.15
C GLY A 70 -1.79 -5.91 8.69
N VAL A 71 -2.77 -5.56 7.85
CA VAL A 71 -2.57 -5.13 6.47
C VAL A 71 -2.74 -3.62 6.41
N LEU A 72 -1.79 -2.95 5.78
CA LEU A 72 -1.81 -1.51 5.59
C LEU A 72 -2.22 -1.14 4.17
N ILE A 73 -2.99 -0.06 4.05
CA ILE A 73 -3.29 0.63 2.79
C ILE A 73 -2.69 2.03 2.88
N ASN A 74 -1.69 2.33 2.04
CA ASN A 74 -0.92 3.57 2.08
C ASN A 74 -0.35 3.89 3.48
N GLY A 75 0.14 2.85 4.18
CA GLY A 75 0.71 2.96 5.53
C GLY A 75 -0.33 3.12 6.65
N LYS A 76 -1.62 3.11 6.33
CA LYS A 76 -2.73 3.25 7.29
C LYS A 76 -3.41 1.91 7.55
N GLY A 77 -3.99 1.77 8.74
CA GLY A 77 -4.70 0.57 9.15
C GLY A 77 -6.09 0.44 8.50
N PRO A 78 -6.83 -0.63 8.85
CA PRO A 78 -8.15 -0.86 8.30
C PRO A 78 -9.18 0.15 8.82
N TYR A 79 -10.18 0.45 8.00
CA TYR A 79 -11.40 1.10 8.47
C TYR A 79 -12.08 0.24 9.54
N ARG A 80 -12.66 0.87 10.57
CA ARG A 80 -13.36 0.17 11.66
C ARG A 80 -14.69 -0.43 11.18
N TYR A 81 -14.60 -1.57 10.49
CA TYR A 81 -15.75 -2.34 10.01
C TYR A 81 -16.37 -3.23 11.10
N ASN A 82 -15.68 -3.40 12.23
CA ASN A 82 -16.12 -4.24 13.35
C ASN A 82 -15.50 -3.74 14.67
N ASP A 83 -16.35 -3.52 15.68
CA ASP A 83 -15.94 -2.93 16.96
C ASP A 83 -15.15 -3.87 17.89
N THR A 84 -15.17 -5.18 17.64
CA THR A 84 -14.42 -6.18 18.41
C THR A 84 -13.10 -6.56 17.75
N LEU A 85 -13.00 -6.48 16.42
CA LEU A 85 -11.80 -6.84 15.66
C LEU A 85 -10.89 -5.64 15.36
N VAL A 86 -11.46 -4.45 15.20
CA VAL A 86 -10.71 -3.23 14.86
C VAL A 86 -10.86 -2.22 16.01
N PRO A 87 -9.77 -1.92 16.74
CA PRO A 87 -9.77 -0.88 17.76
C PRO A 87 -10.22 0.48 17.23
N ASP A 88 -10.77 1.28 18.13
CA ASP A 88 -11.11 2.67 17.79
C ASP A 88 -9.86 3.53 17.58
N GLY A 89 -10.00 4.59 16.79
CA GLY A 89 -8.93 5.56 16.57
C GLY A 89 -7.80 5.11 15.63
N ILE A 90 -7.98 4.02 14.88
CA ILE A 90 -7.06 3.64 13.80
C ILE A 90 -7.26 4.56 12.60
N ASP A 91 -6.19 5.24 12.18
CA ASP A 91 -6.17 5.99 10.92
C ASP A 91 -6.34 5.04 9.73
N TYR A 92 -7.24 5.40 8.82
CA TYR A 92 -7.53 4.65 7.59
C TYR A 92 -7.45 5.53 6.35
N GLN A 93 -7.33 4.89 5.19
CA GLN A 93 -7.30 5.57 3.91
C GLN A 93 -8.72 5.78 3.36
N THR A 94 -9.03 7.02 2.98
CA THR A 94 -10.26 7.39 2.26
C THR A 94 -9.91 7.97 0.90
N PHE A 95 -10.76 7.75 -0.10
CA PHE A 95 -10.64 8.37 -1.42
C PHE A 95 -11.95 9.05 -1.76
N ASP A 96 -11.89 10.35 -2.06
CA ASP A 96 -13.07 11.11 -2.46
C ASP A 96 -13.36 10.88 -3.93
N VAL A 97 -14.58 10.41 -4.20
CA VAL A 97 -15.09 10.18 -5.57
C VAL A 97 -16.36 10.98 -5.77
N HIS A 98 -16.55 11.49 -6.98
CA HIS A 98 -17.67 12.34 -7.35
C HIS A 98 -18.66 11.57 -8.22
N PRO A 99 -19.98 11.74 -8.00
CA PRO A 99 -21.01 11.14 -8.85
C PRO A 99 -21.05 11.78 -10.25
N GLY A 100 -21.86 11.23 -11.15
CA GLY A 100 -22.12 11.81 -12.48
C GLY A 100 -21.29 11.21 -13.62
N GLY A 101 -21.07 9.89 -13.61
CA GLY A 101 -20.38 9.18 -14.72
C GLY A 101 -18.86 9.35 -14.73
N LYS A 102 -18.29 9.81 -13.62
CA LYS A 102 -16.84 9.99 -13.44
C LYS A 102 -16.12 8.65 -13.43
N THR A 103 -14.95 8.59 -14.05
CA THR A 103 -14.11 7.39 -14.13
C THR A 103 -12.78 7.63 -13.45
N TYR A 104 -12.40 6.76 -12.51
CA TYR A 104 -11.17 6.88 -11.74
C TYR A 104 -10.18 5.77 -12.10
N ARG A 105 -8.89 6.12 -12.16
CA ARG A 105 -7.81 5.14 -12.27
C ARG A 105 -7.30 4.80 -10.88
N ILE A 106 -7.24 3.50 -10.57
CA ILE A 106 -6.66 2.99 -9.34
C ILE A 106 -5.39 2.22 -9.69
N ARG A 107 -4.26 2.63 -9.13
CA ARG A 107 -2.95 2.00 -9.31
C ARG A 107 -2.62 1.20 -8.06
N VAL A 108 -2.64 -0.12 -8.17
CA VAL A 108 -2.46 -1.02 -7.02
C VAL A 108 -1.05 -1.63 -7.06
N HIS A 109 -0.35 -1.54 -5.93
CA HIS A 109 0.95 -2.17 -5.70
C HIS A 109 0.90 -3.00 -4.43
N ASN A 110 1.47 -4.21 -4.50
CA ASN A 110 1.78 -5.02 -3.33
C ASN A 110 3.22 -4.69 -2.91
N VAL A 111 3.35 -4.04 -1.75
CA VAL A 111 4.58 -3.53 -1.14
C VAL A 111 4.86 -4.21 0.19
#